data_AF-A0A967ZF74-F1
#
_entry.id   AF-A0A967ZF74-F1
#
_cell.length_a   1.000
_cell.length_b   1.000
_cell.length_c   1.000
_cell.angle_alpha   90.00
_cell.angle_beta   90.00
_cell.angle_gamma   90.00
#
_symmetry.space_group_name_H-M   'P 1'
#
loop_
_entity.id
_entity.type
_entity.pdbx_description
1 polymer ?
#
loop_
_entity_poly.entity_id
_entity_poly.type
_entity_poly.pdbx_seq_one_letter_code
_entity_poly.pdbx_strand_id
1 'polypeptide(L)'
;MLVDSLIVPECVYRPGSFSGLMTVYESNFIKLSQLFADLEELSAQTSRVSRSPRDLDLHAEVQLREPYTTTLRLTYWFEEGFEEGFENGQAEPVPDPDLILRVYHDAR
;
A
#
# COMPACT_ATOMS: atom_id res chain seq x y z
N MET A 1 10.18 -8.38 -12.76
CA MET A 1 8.83 -8.90 -12.49
C MET A 1 8.86 -9.64 -11.16
N LEU A 2 8.62 -8.93 -10.06
CA LEU A 2 8.46 -9.57 -8.75
C LEU A 2 7.22 -10.46 -8.85
N VAL A 3 7.40 -11.77 -8.64
CA VAL A 3 6.33 -12.74 -8.82
C VAL A 3 5.46 -12.67 -7.57
N ASP A 4 4.23 -12.15 -7.71
CA ASP A 4 3.21 -12.11 -6.64
C ASP A 4 3.00 -13.48 -5.95
N SER A 5 3.35 -14.58 -6.63
CA SER A 5 3.31 -15.94 -6.06
C SER A 5 4.26 -16.18 -4.89
N LEU A 6 5.20 -15.26 -4.61
CA LEU A 6 6.14 -15.35 -3.50
C LEU A 6 5.68 -14.57 -2.26
N ILE A 7 4.59 -13.80 -2.34
CA ILE A 7 3.94 -13.26 -1.14
C ILE A 7 3.22 -14.44 -0.49
N VAL A 8 3.94 -15.16 0.38
CA VAL A 8 3.34 -16.20 1.21
C VAL A 8 2.28 -15.51 2.07
N PRO A 9 0.99 -15.79 1.86
CA PRO A 9 -0.01 -15.29 2.79
C PRO A 9 0.31 -15.92 4.14
N GLU A 10 0.47 -15.10 5.17
CA GLU A 10 0.74 -15.57 6.54
C GLU A 10 -0.41 -16.44 7.11
N CYS A 11 -1.49 -16.64 6.34
CA CYS A 11 -2.60 -17.51 6.67
C CYS A 11 -2.81 -18.58 5.61
N VAL A 12 -2.99 -19.83 6.06
CA VAL A 12 -3.44 -20.95 5.21
C VAL A 12 -4.91 -20.73 4.85
N TYR A 13 -5.20 -20.37 3.60
CA TYR A 13 -6.56 -20.29 3.09
C TYR A 13 -6.74 -21.14 1.82
N ARG A 14 -8.00 -21.48 1.51
CA ARG A 14 -8.36 -22.13 0.24
C ARG A 14 -8.75 -21.06 -0.79
N PRO A 15 -7.98 -20.86 -1.88
CA PRO A 15 -8.35 -19.92 -2.94
C PRO A 15 -9.75 -20.22 -3.49
N GLY A 16 -10.47 -19.16 -3.88
CA GLY A 16 -11.82 -19.28 -4.44
C GLY A 16 -12.92 -19.67 -3.44
N SER A 17 -12.65 -19.61 -2.14
CA SER A 17 -13.65 -19.81 -1.09
C SER A 17 -14.02 -18.49 -0.42
N PHE A 18 -15.26 -18.36 0.03
CA PHE A 18 -15.71 -17.20 0.80
C PHE A 18 -14.90 -17.03 2.09
N SER A 19 -14.65 -18.12 2.82
CA SER A 19 -13.80 -18.08 4.01
C SER A 19 -12.38 -17.62 3.70
N GLY A 20 -11.80 -18.06 2.57
CA GLY A 20 -10.47 -17.60 2.15
C GLY A 20 -10.46 -16.12 1.78
N LEU A 21 -11.47 -15.63 1.07
CA LEU A 21 -11.62 -14.20 0.79
C LEU A 21 -11.71 -13.38 2.08
N MET A 22 -12.56 -13.82 3.02
CA MET A 22 -12.72 -13.15 4.31
C MET A 22 -11.43 -13.13 5.12
N THR A 23 -10.69 -14.23 5.12
CA THR A 23 -9.39 -14.33 5.79
C THR A 23 -8.37 -13.34 5.23
N VAL A 24 -8.33 -13.17 3.90
CA VAL A 24 -7.43 -12.19 3.26
C VAL A 24 -7.83 -10.76 3.64
N TYR A 25 -9.12 -10.45 3.64
CA TYR A 25 -9.59 -9.12 4.07
C TYR A 25 -9.24 -8.83 5.53
N GLU A 26 -9.49 -9.78 6.43
CA GLU A 26 -9.17 -9.64 7.85
C GLU A 26 -7.66 -9.47 8.08
N SER A 27 -6.83 -10.34 7.47
CA SER A 27 -5.37 -10.25 7.57
C SER A 27 -4.84 -8.91 7.04
N ASN A 28 -5.34 -8.45 5.89
CA ASN A 28 -4.91 -7.17 5.33
C ASN A 28 -5.32 -5.99 6.20
N PHE A 29 -6.53 -6.02 6.76
CA PHE A 29 -7.00 -4.99 7.68
C PHE A 29 -6.12 -4.90 8.94
N ILE A 30 -5.81 -6.04 9.57
CA ILE A 30 -4.94 -6.08 10.76
C ILE A 30 -3.56 -5.50 10.44
N LYS A 31 -2.95 -5.88 9.33
CA LYS A 31 -1.63 -5.36 8.90
C LYS A 31 -1.67 -3.86 8.65
N LEU A 32 -2.73 -3.38 8.00
CA LEU A 32 -2.89 -1.95 7.75
C LEU A 32 -3.08 -1.16 9.05
N SER A 33 -3.87 -1.67 9.98
CA SER A 33 -4.07 -1.07 11.31
C SER A 33 -2.81 -1.11 12.19
N GLN A 34 -1.87 -2.02 11.92
CA GLN A 34 -0.54 -2.00 12.56
C GLN A 34 0.39 -0.96 11.94
N LEU A 35 0.24 -0.71 10.63
CA LEU A 35 1.05 0.27 9.91
C LEU A 35 0.62 1.72 10.22
N PHE A 36 -0.67 1.95 10.42
CA PHE A 36 -1.24 3.25 10.75
C PHE A 36 -1.74 3.25 12.19
N ALA A 37 -1.22 4.15 13.03
CA ALA A 37 -1.67 4.26 14.42
C ALA A 37 -3.18 4.49 14.54
N ASP A 38 -3.75 5.37 13.69
CA ASP A 38 -5.19 5.66 13.65
C ASP A 38 -5.68 5.88 12.20
N LEU A 39 -6.16 4.82 11.54
CA LEU A 39 -6.68 4.88 10.16
C LEU A 39 -7.89 5.82 10.01
N GLU A 40 -8.72 5.92 11.04
CA GLU A 40 -9.94 6.74 11.02
C GLU A 40 -9.62 8.24 10.95
N GLU A 41 -8.47 8.65 11.48
CA GLU A 41 -7.99 10.04 11.55
C GLU A 41 -7.41 10.55 10.23
N LEU A 42 -7.27 9.69 9.21
CA LEU A 42 -6.79 10.07 7.88
C LEU A 42 -7.78 10.99 7.16
N SER A 43 -7.70 12.30 7.40
CA SER A 43 -8.54 13.29 6.73
C SER A 43 -8.30 13.30 5.23
N ALA A 44 -9.24 13.86 4.48
CA ALA A 44 -9.00 14.21 3.09
C ALA A 44 -7.71 15.06 2.99
N GLN A 45 -6.95 14.87 1.89
CA GLN A 45 -5.66 15.53 1.65
C GLN A 45 -4.52 15.15 2.61
N THR A 46 -4.67 14.10 3.43
CA THR A 46 -3.57 13.61 4.25
C THR A 46 -2.52 12.90 3.40
N SER A 47 -1.27 13.35 3.50
CA SER A 47 -0.08 12.62 3.06
C SER A 47 0.82 12.33 4.26
N ARG A 48 1.29 11.08 4.37
CA ARG A 48 2.19 10.60 5.43
C ARG A 48 3.36 9.87 4.80
N VAL A 49 4.51 9.96 5.45
CA VAL A 49 5.72 9.24 5.06
C VAL A 49 6.26 8.52 6.29
N SER A 50 6.40 7.21 6.20
CA SER A 50 7.16 6.43 7.18
C SER A 50 8.62 6.39 6.73
N ARG A 51 9.53 6.82 7.61
CA ARG A 51 10.97 6.85 7.33
C ARG A 51 11.70 5.89 8.23
N SER A 52 12.65 5.14 7.66
CA SER A 52 13.51 4.23 8.40
C SER A 52 14.93 4.33 7.86
N PRO A 53 15.96 4.35 8.71
CA PRO A 53 17.34 4.26 8.23
C PRO A 53 17.70 2.87 7.66
N ARG A 54 16.79 1.90 7.74
CA ARG A 54 17.00 0.52 7.28
C ARG A 54 16.22 0.16 6.02
N ASP A 55 15.34 1.04 5.54
CA ASP A 55 14.40 0.74 4.46
C ASP A 55 14.05 2.03 3.70
N LEU A 56 13.40 1.90 2.55
CA LEU A 56 12.93 3.06 1.78
C LEU A 56 11.78 3.77 2.48
N ASP A 57 11.64 5.07 2.18
CA ASP A 57 10.50 5.87 2.64
C ASP A 57 9.20 5.29 2.04
N LEU A 58 8.27 4.91 2.92
CA LEU A 58 6.95 4.44 2.52
C LEU A 58 5.97 5.61 2.54
N HIS A 59 5.36 5.91 1.39
CA HIS A 59 4.45 7.03 1.21
C HIS A 59 3.01 6.56 1.23
N ALA A 60 2.18 7.23 2.02
CA ALA A 60 0.74 7.04 2.08
C ALA A 60 0.02 8.35 1.74
N GLU A 61 -0.94 8.31 0.82
CA GLU A 61 -1.67 9.48 0.35
C GLU A 61 -3.17 9.18 0.27
N VAL A 62 -3.99 9.95 0.98
CA VAL A 62 -5.46 9.84 0.88
C VAL A 62 -5.93 10.43 -0.44
N GLN A 63 -6.44 9.56 -1.31
CA GLN A 63 -6.98 9.92 -2.62
C GLN A 63 -8.43 10.37 -2.52
N LEU A 64 -9.23 9.69 -1.69
CA LEU A 64 -10.65 9.99 -1.53
C LEU A 64 -11.14 9.61 -0.13
N ARG A 65 -11.88 10.53 0.51
CA ARG A 65 -12.58 10.29 1.78
C ARG A 65 -14.08 10.38 1.56
N GLU A 66 -14.78 9.32 1.92
CA GLU A 66 -16.24 9.20 1.88
C GLU A 66 -16.76 8.88 3.29
N PRO A 67 -18.08 8.90 3.54
CA PRO A 67 -18.63 8.67 4.87
C PRO A 67 -18.22 7.33 5.51
N TYR A 68 -18.15 6.27 4.70
CA TYR A 68 -17.86 4.90 5.18
C TYR A 68 -16.59 4.30 4.60
N THR A 69 -15.91 5.02 3.70
CA THR A 69 -14.73 4.50 3.00
C THR A 69 -13.62 5.54 2.93
N THR A 70 -12.37 5.07 2.90
CA THR A 70 -11.19 5.88 2.60
C THR A 70 -10.34 5.16 1.58
N THR A 71 -10.12 5.82 0.45
CA THR A 71 -9.21 5.33 -0.59
C THR A 71 -7.85 5.99 -0.39
N LEU A 72 -6.80 5.19 -0.25
CA LEU A 72 -5.43 5.66 -0.08
C LEU A 72 -4.50 4.97 -1.07
N ARG A 73 -3.47 5.70 -1.49
CA ARG A 73 -2.35 5.21 -2.27
C ARG A 73 -1.19 4.93 -1.33
N LEU A 74 -0.56 3.76 -1.45
CA LEU A 74 0.58 3.33 -0.66
C LEU A 74 1.70 2.90 -1.62
N THR A 75 2.87 3.53 -1.53
CA THR A 75 3.95 3.28 -2.49
C THR A 75 5.33 3.60 -1.95
N TYR A 76 6.36 3.00 -2.55
CA TYR A 76 7.73 3.49 -2.49
C TYR A 76 8.06 4.21 -3.80
N TRP A 77 8.85 5.27 -3.73
CA TRP A 77 9.35 5.94 -4.93
C TRP A 77 10.76 5.45 -5.24
N PHE A 78 10.95 4.90 -6.42
CA PHE A 78 12.25 4.46 -6.92
C PHE A 78 12.78 5.45 -7.94
N GLU A 79 14.07 5.78 -7.84
CA GLU A 79 14.78 6.48 -8.90
C GLU A 79 15.00 5.47 -10.04
N GLU A 80 14.54 5.77 -11.26
CA GLU A 80 14.84 4.92 -12.41
C GLU A 80 16.35 4.98 -12.67
N GLY A 81 17.00 3.81 -12.67
CA GLY A 81 18.43 3.72 -12.92
C GLY A 81 18.76 4.26 -14.30
N PHE A 82 19.81 5.07 -14.39
CA PHE A 82 20.40 5.52 -15.65
C PHE A 82 20.55 4.33 -16.60
N GLU A 83 19.66 4.19 -17.58
CA GLU A 83 19.93 3.30 -18.71
C GLU A 83 21.20 3.83 -19.39
N GLU A 84 22.20 2.98 -19.56
CA GLU A 84 23.45 3.29 -20.27
C GLU A 84 23.10 3.76 -21.70
N GLY A 85 22.96 5.07 -21.88
CA GLY A 85 22.56 5.66 -23.16
C GLY A 85 21.79 6.98 -23.04
N PHE A 86 21.19 7.30 -21.90
CA PHE A 86 20.54 8.61 -21.70
C PHE A 86 21.49 9.61 -21.03
N GLU A 87 22.33 10.24 -21.84
CA GLU A 87 23.06 11.43 -21.44
C GLU A 87 22.07 12.60 -21.25
N ASN A 88 21.83 12.99 -20.00
CA ASN A 88 21.14 14.22 -19.54
C ASN A 88 19.63 14.15 -19.22
N GLY A 89 19.04 12.99 -18.95
CA GLY A 89 17.68 12.90 -18.41
C GLY A 89 17.65 12.72 -16.89
N GLN A 90 17.08 13.65 -16.12
CA GLN A 90 16.60 13.33 -14.77
C GLN A 90 15.45 12.35 -14.94
N ALA A 91 15.65 11.09 -14.58
CA ALA A 91 14.57 10.11 -14.60
C ALA A 91 13.48 10.50 -13.57
N GLU A 92 12.22 10.40 -13.96
CA GLU A 92 11.12 10.64 -13.03
C GLU A 92 11.04 9.47 -12.02
N PRO A 93 10.78 9.73 -10.74
CA PRO A 93 10.63 8.67 -9.75
C PRO A 93 9.41 7.81 -10.08
N VAL A 94 9.59 6.50 -10.05
CA VAL A 94 8.56 5.51 -10.38
C VAL A 94 7.96 4.95 -9.09
N PRO A 95 6.62 4.94 -8.92
CA PRO A 95 5.96 4.33 -7.77
C PRO A 95 5.93 2.81 -7.94
N ASP A 96 6.43 2.06 -6.95
CA ASP A 96 6.34 0.59 -6.94
C ASP A 96 6.25 0.05 -5.49
N PRO A 97 5.30 -0.84 -5.16
CA PRO A 97 4.04 -0.98 -5.87
C PRO A 97 3.25 0.33 -5.81
N ASP A 98 2.45 0.63 -6.84
CA ASP A 98 1.49 1.74 -6.81
C ASP A 98 0.13 1.25 -6.25
N LEU A 99 0.12 0.90 -4.97
CA LEU A 99 -1.00 0.18 -4.36
C LEU A 99 -2.15 1.14 -4.02
N ILE A 100 -3.32 0.91 -4.60
CA ILE A 100 -4.56 1.61 -4.22
C ILE A 100 -5.39 0.73 -3.30
N LEU A 101 -5.57 1.19 -2.06
CA LEU A 101 -6.33 0.51 -1.03
C LEU A 101 -7.62 1.26 -0.72
N ARG A 102 -8.70 0.53 -0.45
CA ARG A 102 -9.95 1.07 0.08
C ARG A 102 -10.24 0.47 1.44
N VAL A 103 -10.22 1.31 2.46
CA VAL A 103 -10.54 0.98 3.85
C VAL A 103 -12.02 1.25 4.07
N TYR A 104 -12.70 0.32 4.71
CA TYR A 104 -14.12 0.40 5.09
C TYR A 104 -14.21 0.63 6.60
N HIS A 105 -15.04 1.58 7.03
CA HIS A 105 -15.17 2.04 8.42
C HIS A 105 -16.39 1.46 9.15
N ASP A 106 -17.21 0.68 8.45
CA ASP A 106 -18.47 0.11 8.93
C ASP A 106 -18.33 -1.28 9.53
N ALA A 107 -17.18 -1.94 9.35
CA ALA A 107 -16.81 -3.18 10.01
C ALA A 107 -16.27 -2.90 11.42
N ARG A 108 -17.16 -2.70 12.40
CA ARG A 108 -16.83 -2.63 13.83
C ARG A 108 -17.38 -3.83 14.60
#